data_AF-A0A0H4CG66-F1
#
_entry.id   AF-A0A0H4CG66-F1
#
_cell.length_a   1.000
_cell.length_b   1.000
_cell.length_c   1.000
_cell.angle_alpha   90.00
_cell.angle_beta   90.00
_cell.angle_gamma   90.00
#
_symmetry.space_group_name_H-M   'P 1'
#
loop_
_entity.id
_entity.type
_entity.pdbx_description
1 polymer ?
#
loop_
_entity_poly.entity_id
_entity_poly.type
_entity_poly.pdbx_seq_one_letter_code
_entity_poly.pdbx_strand_id
1 'polypeptide(L)'
;MDHGVVEIAELVLKYVQALVWPGVTVGCVWVLRHQLTEALKRMSRVETPAGSIEFAAAARDVLDEAEELTGVPSESAEPASGDARHGHEGESASIVNPRRFREARHMADASPIGAIVSAWNELERVSWALIGRHPELMPEPVHRGMTPRWLDWRNMFQALGVSPDGLSLYGRLRDLRNRAVHGRLSDDVGPAAARDFVESCLLLARELEQLAP
;
A
#
# COMPACT_ATOMS: atom_id res chain seq x y z
N MET A 1 31.29 6.52 -56.66
CA MET A 1 31.08 7.36 -55.46
C MET A 1 29.63 7.28 -54.94
N ASP A 2 28.72 6.57 -55.63
CA ASP A 2 27.29 6.52 -55.24
C ASP A 2 26.92 5.49 -54.17
N HIS A 3 27.69 4.40 -53.99
CA HIS A 3 27.34 3.34 -53.04
C HIS A 3 27.36 3.80 -51.57
N GLY A 4 28.27 4.72 -51.20
CA GLY A 4 28.34 5.25 -49.84
C GLY A 4 27.17 6.18 -49.49
N VAL A 5 26.55 6.83 -50.49
CA VAL A 5 25.42 7.75 -50.26
C VAL A 5 24.13 6.98 -49.99
N VAL A 6 23.95 5.83 -50.64
CA VAL A 6 22.78 4.95 -50.46
C VAL A 6 22.79 4.31 -49.06
N GLU A 7 23.93 3.81 -48.59
CA GLU A 7 24.04 3.23 -47.25
C GLU A 7 23.79 4.26 -46.13
N ILE A 8 24.24 5.51 -46.32
CA ILE A 8 23.98 6.60 -45.37
C ILE A 8 22.48 6.92 -45.33
N ALA A 9 21.81 6.96 -46.48
CA ALA A 9 20.37 7.24 -46.55
C ALA A 9 19.54 6.15 -45.83
N GLU A 10 19.91 4.87 -45.97
CA GLU A 10 19.24 3.76 -45.28
C GLU A 10 19.47 3.78 -43.76
N LEU A 11 20.69 4.13 -43.32
CA LEU A 11 20.99 4.26 -41.90
C LEU A 11 20.16 5.38 -41.26
N VAL A 12 20.14 6.56 -41.91
CA VAL A 12 19.37 7.71 -41.45
C VAL A 12 17.88 7.38 -41.39
N LEU A 13 17.33 6.68 -42.38
CA LEU A 13 15.93 6.27 -42.39
C LEU A 13 15.58 5.36 -41.20
N LYS A 14 16.45 4.40 -40.86
CA LYS A 14 16.24 3.51 -39.70
C LYS A 14 16.30 4.26 -38.37
N TYR A 15 17.25 5.18 -38.20
CA TYR A 15 17.34 5.99 -36.98
C TYR A 15 16.14 6.92 -36.84
N VAL A 16 15.70 7.57 -37.92
CA VAL A 16 14.51 8.43 -37.92
C VAL A 16 13.27 7.63 -37.55
N GLN A 17 13.05 6.46 -38.15
CA GLN A 17 11.90 5.60 -37.84
C GLN A 17 11.89 5.10 -36.40
N ALA A 18 13.07 4.78 -35.84
CA ALA A 18 13.23 4.40 -34.44
C ALA A 18 12.98 5.57 -33.47
N LEU A 19 13.31 6.81 -33.87
CA LEU A 19 13.14 8.03 -33.08
C LEU A 19 11.74 8.64 -33.17
N VAL A 20 10.92 8.25 -34.15
CA VAL A 20 9.53 8.75 -34.26
C VAL A 20 8.72 8.38 -33.03
N TRP A 21 8.77 7.13 -32.58
CA TRP A 21 8.00 6.68 -31.40
C TRP A 21 8.40 7.40 -30.10
N PRO A 22 9.69 7.49 -29.74
CA PRO A 22 10.16 8.31 -28.63
C PRO A 22 9.81 9.80 -28.78
N GLY A 23 9.90 10.34 -29.99
CA GLY A 23 9.52 11.73 -30.27
C GLY A 23 8.03 11.97 -30.05
N VAL A 24 7.18 11.05 -30.51
CA VAL A 24 5.73 11.10 -30.31
C VAL A 24 5.37 10.89 -28.84
N THR A 25 6.02 9.98 -28.12
CA THR A 25 5.74 9.78 -26.69
C THR A 25 6.19 10.98 -25.86
N VAL A 26 7.38 11.52 -26.12
CA VAL A 26 7.86 12.75 -25.45
C VAL A 26 6.95 13.91 -25.80
N GLY A 27 6.59 14.09 -27.07
CA GLY A 27 5.66 15.13 -27.52
C GLY A 27 4.28 15.01 -26.88
N CYS A 28 3.69 13.81 -26.85
CA CYS A 28 2.43 13.52 -26.16
C CYS A 28 2.53 13.80 -24.66
N VAL A 29 3.59 13.35 -23.99
CA VAL A 29 3.82 13.64 -22.57
C VAL A 29 3.97 15.13 -22.33
N TRP A 30 4.63 15.86 -23.21
CA TRP A 30 4.86 17.31 -23.08
C TRP A 30 3.58 18.11 -23.30
N VAL A 31 2.80 17.78 -24.33
CA VAL A 31 1.50 18.39 -24.61
C VAL A 31 0.50 18.06 -23.49
N LEU A 32 0.45 16.81 -23.02
CA LEU A 32 -0.40 16.41 -21.91
C LEU A 32 0.00 17.17 -20.63
N ARG A 33 1.30 17.27 -20.33
CA ARG A 33 1.81 18.02 -19.17
C ARG A 33 1.49 19.51 -19.27
N HIS A 34 1.58 20.11 -20.46
CA HIS A 34 1.24 21.53 -20.66
C HIS A 34 -0.27 21.78 -20.51
N GLN A 35 -1.12 20.96 -21.12
CA GLN A 35 -2.59 21.05 -21.00
C GLN A 35 -3.06 20.86 -19.56
N LEU A 36 -2.45 19.92 -18.83
CA LEU A 36 -2.72 19.70 -17.40
C LEU A 36 -2.28 20.89 -16.56
N THR A 37 -1.13 21.50 -16.85
CA THR A 37 -0.63 22.66 -16.09
C THR A 37 -1.48 23.91 -16.33
N GLU A 38 -1.95 24.15 -17.56
CA GLU A 38 -2.81 25.30 -17.86
C GLU A 38 -4.23 25.15 -17.30
N ALA A 39 -4.78 23.92 -17.30
CA ALA A 39 -6.06 23.63 -16.66
C ALA A 39 -5.96 23.73 -15.12
N LEU A 40 -4.88 23.25 -14.52
CA LEU A 40 -4.65 23.31 -13.07
C LEU A 40 -4.36 24.73 -12.57
N LYS A 41 -3.69 25.58 -13.36
CA LYS A 41 -3.41 26.98 -12.97
C LYS A 41 -4.67 27.85 -12.89
N ARG A 42 -5.76 27.44 -13.56
CA ARG A 42 -7.08 28.06 -13.41
C ARG A 42 -7.88 27.51 -12.22
N MET A 43 -7.53 26.33 -11.70
CA MET A 43 -8.18 25.69 -10.55
C MET A 43 -7.38 25.77 -9.24
N SER A 44 -6.11 26.17 -9.27
CA SER A 44 -5.23 26.28 -8.10
C SER A 44 -5.52 27.47 -7.17
N ARG A 45 -6.77 27.95 -7.16
CA ARG A 45 -7.27 28.92 -6.18
C ARG A 45 -8.30 28.32 -5.21
N VAL A 46 -8.46 27.01 -5.24
CA VAL A 46 -9.15 26.26 -4.20
C VAL A 46 -8.47 24.89 -4.08
N GLU A 47 -7.38 24.83 -3.32
CA GLU A 47 -7.02 23.58 -2.63
C GLU A 47 -8.25 23.22 -1.77
N THR A 48 -9.09 22.29 -2.23
CA THR A 48 -10.33 21.94 -1.54
C THR A 48 -10.01 21.03 -0.35
N PRO A 49 -10.34 21.43 0.89
CA PRO A 49 -10.29 20.60 2.10
C PRO A 49 -11.07 19.28 2.01
N ALA A 50 -11.85 19.05 0.95
CA ALA A 50 -12.68 17.87 0.79
C ALA A 50 -11.87 16.57 0.63
N GLY A 51 -10.76 16.57 -0.13
CA GLY A 51 -9.99 15.35 -0.40
C GLY A 51 -9.29 14.77 0.83
N SER A 52 -8.69 15.65 1.64
CA SER A 52 -8.04 15.26 2.89
C SER A 52 -9.02 14.85 3.98
N ILE A 53 -10.20 15.50 4.05
CA ILE A 53 -11.29 15.11 4.95
C ILE A 53 -11.85 13.74 4.55
N GLU A 54 -12.06 13.48 3.26
CA GLU A 54 -12.56 12.19 2.77
C GLU A 54 -11.58 11.05 3.07
N PHE A 55 -10.29 11.27 2.88
CA PHE A 55 -9.28 10.27 3.23
C PHE A 55 -9.22 10.03 4.74
N ALA A 56 -9.21 11.10 5.54
CA ALA A 56 -9.19 10.99 7.00
C ALA A 56 -10.43 10.28 7.54
N ALA A 57 -11.63 10.59 7.01
CA ALA A 57 -12.86 9.89 7.35
C ALA A 57 -12.76 8.41 6.99
N ALA A 58 -12.34 8.08 5.77
CA ALA A 58 -12.18 6.69 5.36
C ALA A 58 -11.13 5.93 6.19
N ALA A 59 -10.06 6.60 6.64
CA ALA A 59 -9.06 6.02 7.54
C ALA A 59 -9.59 5.82 8.96
N ARG A 60 -10.44 6.73 9.44
CA ARG A 60 -11.15 6.59 10.72
C ARG A 60 -12.13 5.42 10.68
N ASP A 61 -12.93 5.34 9.62
CA ASP A 61 -13.95 4.29 9.45
C ASP A 61 -13.33 2.87 9.45
N VAL A 62 -12.16 2.69 8.81
CA VAL A 62 -11.47 1.38 8.84
C VAL A 62 -10.82 1.09 10.19
N LEU A 63 -10.46 2.12 10.97
CA LEU A 63 -9.95 1.95 12.32
C LEU A 63 -11.08 1.53 13.27
N ASP A 64 -12.21 2.23 13.23
CA ASP A 64 -13.37 1.93 14.08
C ASP A 64 -13.86 0.48 13.83
N GLU A 65 -13.87 0.02 12.57
CA GLU A 65 -14.18 -1.38 12.24
C GLU A 65 -13.12 -2.37 12.76
N ALA A 66 -11.83 -2.02 12.68
CA ALA A 66 -10.76 -2.87 13.19
C ALA A 66 -10.81 -3.02 14.71
N GLU A 67 -11.19 -1.97 15.42
CA GLU A 67 -11.43 -1.97 16.87
C GLU A 67 -12.65 -2.83 17.23
N GLU A 68 -13.74 -2.73 16.47
CA GLU A 68 -14.94 -3.56 16.66
C GLU A 68 -14.62 -5.05 16.46
N LEU A 69 -13.84 -5.39 15.43
CA LEU A 69 -13.41 -6.76 15.16
C LEU A 69 -12.59 -7.38 16.29
N THR A 70 -11.68 -6.60 16.88
CA THR A 70 -10.78 -7.08 17.93
C THR A 70 -11.34 -6.92 19.34
N GLY A 71 -12.46 -6.20 19.50
CA GLY A 71 -13.07 -5.89 20.80
C GLY A 71 -12.24 -4.96 21.68
N VAL A 72 -11.23 -4.27 21.12
CA VAL A 72 -10.33 -3.36 21.84
C VAL A 72 -10.57 -1.93 21.36
N PRO A 73 -11.12 -1.03 22.19
CA PRO A 73 -11.14 0.40 21.89
C PRO A 73 -9.72 0.96 21.92
N SER A 74 -9.30 1.69 20.88
CA SER A 74 -7.98 2.33 20.85
C SER A 74 -7.99 3.59 21.70
N GLU A 75 -7.84 3.42 23.01
CA GLU A 75 -7.58 4.53 23.92
C GLU A 75 -6.15 5.02 23.71
N SER A 76 -6.06 6.17 23.04
CA SER A 76 -4.86 6.95 22.74
C SER A 76 -3.69 6.78 23.73
N ALA A 77 -2.52 6.50 23.16
CA ALA A 77 -1.23 6.40 23.84
C ALA A 77 -0.93 7.54 24.84
N GLU A 78 -0.86 7.21 26.13
CA GLU A 78 0.03 7.85 27.11
C GLU A 78 1.22 6.91 27.38
N PRO A 79 2.49 7.40 27.32
CA PRO A 79 3.63 6.59 27.71
C PRO A 79 3.78 6.63 29.23
N ALA A 80 3.21 5.65 29.93
CA ALA A 80 3.61 5.37 31.29
C ALA A 80 5.05 4.82 31.27
N SER A 81 5.99 5.68 31.63
CA SER A 81 7.33 5.28 32.05
C SER A 81 7.20 4.34 33.25
N GLY A 82 7.58 3.08 33.07
CA GLY A 82 7.44 2.03 34.07
C GLY A 82 8.42 0.89 33.83
N ASP A 83 9.63 1.07 34.36
CA ASP A 83 10.54 0.07 34.90
C ASP A 83 10.73 -1.25 34.11
N ALA A 84 11.79 -1.29 33.29
CA ALA A 84 12.23 -2.48 32.59
C ALA A 84 13.03 -3.41 33.53
N ARG A 85 12.33 -4.28 34.28
CA ARG A 85 12.88 -5.54 34.79
C ARG A 85 11.78 -6.58 34.87
N HIS A 86 11.71 -7.48 33.88
CA HIS A 86 11.58 -8.95 34.02
C HIS A 86 11.51 -9.57 32.62
N GLY A 87 12.14 -10.75 32.48
CA GLY A 87 12.57 -11.32 31.22
C GLY A 87 11.47 -11.84 30.30
N HIS A 88 11.85 -12.04 29.03
CA HIS A 88 11.07 -12.79 28.06
C HIS A 88 11.95 -13.78 27.29
N GLU A 89 12.11 -14.96 27.89
CA GLU A 89 12.15 -16.20 27.12
C GLU A 89 10.72 -16.39 26.58
N GLY A 90 10.49 -16.07 25.30
CA GLY A 90 9.16 -16.12 24.67
C GLY A 90 8.97 -15.26 23.40
N GLU A 91 9.94 -14.43 23.00
CA GLU A 91 9.81 -13.51 21.86
C GLU A 91 9.88 -14.18 20.46
N SER A 92 9.80 -15.52 20.38
CA SER A 92 10.17 -16.28 19.17
C SER A 92 9.05 -17.01 18.43
N ALA A 93 7.76 -16.81 18.78
CA ALA A 93 6.63 -17.51 18.12
C ALA A 93 5.64 -16.62 17.36
N SER A 94 5.66 -15.29 17.56
CA SER A 94 4.74 -14.34 16.93
C SER A 94 5.22 -13.97 15.52
N ILE A 95 4.39 -14.17 14.50
CA ILE A 95 4.56 -13.69 13.13
C ILE A 95 4.40 -12.17 13.08
N VAL A 96 3.47 -11.61 13.85
CA VAL A 96 3.26 -10.16 13.93
C VAL A 96 4.41 -9.50 14.69
N ASN A 97 5.00 -8.45 14.13
CA ASN A 97 6.04 -7.67 14.77
C ASN A 97 5.56 -6.24 15.07
N PRO A 98 5.11 -5.93 16.31
CA PRO A 98 4.61 -4.61 16.67
C PRO A 98 5.63 -3.48 16.48
N ARG A 99 6.94 -3.77 16.48
CA ARG A 99 7.97 -2.75 16.27
C ARG A 99 7.90 -2.16 14.86
N ARG A 100 7.63 -2.98 13.85
CA ARG A 100 7.49 -2.56 12.44
C ARG A 100 6.31 -1.61 12.23
N PHE A 101 5.19 -1.89 12.88
CA PHE A 101 4.01 -1.00 12.85
C PHE A 101 4.28 0.31 13.62
N ARG A 102 4.97 0.26 14.76
CA ARG A 102 5.37 1.49 15.48
C ARG A 102 6.33 2.35 14.64
N GLU A 103 7.31 1.75 14.00
CA GLU A 103 8.22 2.45 13.06
C GLU A 103 7.41 3.13 11.94
N ALA A 104 6.47 2.43 11.32
CA ALA A 104 5.57 3.00 10.31
C ALA A 104 4.75 4.17 10.87
N ARG A 105 4.20 4.03 12.08
CA ARG A 105 3.43 5.08 12.77
C ARG A 105 4.28 6.34 13.02
N HIS A 106 5.54 6.18 13.42
CA HIS A 106 6.46 7.31 13.64
C HIS A 106 6.85 8.04 12.36
N MET A 107 6.85 7.35 11.21
CA MET A 107 7.11 8.00 9.93
C MET A 107 5.98 8.91 9.46
N ALA A 108 4.77 8.78 10.02
CA ALA A 108 3.59 9.49 9.52
C ALA A 108 3.74 11.02 9.48
N ASP A 109 4.52 11.61 10.40
CA ASP A 109 4.78 13.06 10.41
C ASP A 109 5.70 13.51 9.28
N ALA A 110 6.67 12.67 8.90
CA ALA A 110 7.65 12.99 7.87
C ALA A 110 7.20 12.52 6.47
N SER A 111 6.44 11.43 6.40
CA SER A 111 5.94 10.81 5.18
C SER A 111 4.67 9.99 5.47
N PRO A 112 3.47 10.60 5.39
CA PRO A 112 2.20 9.91 5.57
C PRO A 112 2.01 8.73 4.60
N ILE A 113 2.36 8.92 3.32
CA ILE A 113 2.32 7.86 2.31
C ILE A 113 3.33 6.75 2.63
N GLY A 114 4.54 7.12 3.06
CA GLY A 114 5.56 6.16 3.48
C GLY A 114 5.09 5.29 4.64
N ALA A 115 4.42 5.88 5.64
CA ALA A 115 3.81 5.15 6.75
C ALA A 115 2.75 4.14 6.28
N ILE A 116 1.84 4.54 5.38
CA ILE A 116 0.81 3.66 4.80
C ILE A 116 1.44 2.49 4.05
N VAL A 117 2.41 2.75 3.17
CA VAL A 117 3.08 1.72 2.38
C VAL A 117 3.83 0.74 3.28
N SER A 118 4.53 1.24 4.30
CA SER A 118 5.26 0.38 5.23
C SER A 118 4.35 -0.50 6.08
N ALA A 119 3.23 0.03 6.60
CA ALA A 119 2.27 -0.76 7.34
C ALA A 119 1.57 -1.80 6.46
N TRP A 120 1.20 -1.43 5.23
CA TRP A 120 0.61 -2.36 4.26
C TRP A 120 1.56 -3.52 3.93
N ASN A 121 2.82 -3.23 3.63
CA ASN A 121 3.81 -4.27 3.32
C ASN A 121 4.03 -5.22 4.51
N GLU A 122 3.97 -4.73 5.73
CA GLU A 122 4.08 -5.58 6.92
C GLU A 122 2.84 -6.46 7.12
N LEU A 123 1.63 -5.92 6.90
CA LEU A 123 0.40 -6.72 6.89
C LEU A 123 0.42 -7.79 5.79
N GLU A 124 0.88 -7.46 4.58
CA GLU A 124 1.07 -8.44 3.50
C GLU A 124 2.08 -9.52 3.91
N ARG A 125 3.21 -9.14 4.51
CA ARG A 125 4.21 -10.09 4.99
C ARG A 125 3.63 -11.06 6.02
N VAL A 126 2.87 -10.56 7.00
CA VAL A 126 2.17 -11.39 8.01
C VAL A 126 1.20 -12.33 7.31
N SER A 127 0.37 -11.81 6.41
CA SER A 127 -0.62 -12.59 5.67
C SER A 127 0.03 -13.73 4.88
N TRP A 128 1.14 -13.45 4.19
CA TRP A 128 1.93 -14.46 3.48
C TRP A 128 2.55 -15.50 4.41
N ALA A 129 3.04 -15.09 5.57
CA ALA A 129 3.62 -16.00 6.55
C ALA A 129 2.57 -16.95 7.15
N LEU A 130 1.35 -16.45 7.41
CA LEU A 130 0.23 -17.27 7.88
C LEU A 130 -0.20 -18.29 6.84
N ILE A 131 -0.39 -17.86 5.59
CA ILE A 131 -0.68 -18.77 4.47
C ILE A 131 0.43 -19.81 4.30
N GLY A 132 1.69 -19.40 4.44
CA GLY A 132 2.84 -20.30 4.34
C GLY A 132 2.86 -21.41 5.40
N ARG A 133 2.13 -21.26 6.51
CA ARG A 133 1.93 -22.32 7.52
C ARG A 133 0.89 -23.36 7.09
N HIS A 134 0.10 -23.05 6.08
CA HIS A 134 -0.99 -23.89 5.56
C HIS A 134 -0.77 -24.24 4.08
N PRO A 135 0.29 -25.02 3.74
CA PRO A 135 0.59 -25.42 2.37
C PRO A 135 -0.55 -26.21 1.70
N GLU A 136 -1.44 -26.83 2.47
CA GLU A 136 -2.68 -27.46 2.00
C GLU A 136 -3.68 -26.48 1.36
N LEU A 137 -3.59 -25.19 1.72
CA LEU A 137 -4.39 -24.11 1.14
C LEU A 137 -3.72 -23.49 -0.11
N MET A 138 -2.48 -23.88 -0.41
CA MET A 138 -1.73 -23.42 -1.56
C MET A 138 -2.00 -24.31 -2.79
N PRO A 139 -2.50 -23.75 -3.89
CA PRO A 139 -2.59 -24.46 -5.17
C PRO A 139 -1.19 -24.77 -5.75
N GLU A 140 -0.94 -26.04 -6.06
CA GLU A 140 0.27 -26.58 -6.71
C GLU A 140 0.50 -26.03 -8.14
N PRO A 141 1.74 -25.74 -8.61
CA PRO A 141 2.92 -25.27 -7.89
C PRO A 141 3.12 -23.76 -8.12
N VAL A 142 3.14 -23.00 -7.03
CA VAL A 142 3.65 -21.61 -7.03
C VAL A 142 5.15 -21.65 -7.33
N HIS A 143 5.54 -21.30 -8.56
CA HIS A 143 6.95 -21.04 -8.85
C HIS A 143 7.41 -19.90 -7.94
N ARG A 144 8.43 -20.18 -7.11
CA ARG A 144 9.10 -19.18 -6.25
C ARG A 144 9.40 -17.93 -7.08
N GLY A 145 8.79 -16.81 -6.70
CA GLY A 145 9.13 -15.49 -7.24
C GLY A 145 8.02 -14.75 -7.98
N MET A 146 6.83 -15.33 -8.15
CA MET A 146 5.71 -14.64 -8.78
C MET A 146 4.45 -14.80 -7.95
N THR A 147 4.03 -13.74 -7.25
CA THR A 147 2.68 -13.66 -6.65
C THR A 147 1.68 -13.77 -7.80
N PRO A 148 0.90 -14.85 -7.90
CA PRO A 148 0.12 -15.03 -9.09
C PRO A 148 -1.09 -14.10 -9.09
N ARG A 149 -1.42 -13.52 -10.26
CA ARG A 149 -2.60 -12.65 -10.45
C ARG A 149 -3.95 -13.37 -10.22
N TRP A 150 -3.90 -14.67 -9.97
CA TRP A 150 -5.02 -15.57 -9.69
C TRP A 150 -5.12 -15.96 -8.21
N LEU A 151 -4.27 -15.40 -7.35
CA LEU A 151 -4.32 -15.65 -5.91
C LEU A 151 -5.58 -15.00 -5.32
N ASP A 152 -6.58 -15.83 -5.06
CA ASP A 152 -7.83 -15.41 -4.46
C ASP A 152 -7.67 -15.29 -2.94
N TRP A 153 -7.16 -14.13 -2.50
CA TRP A 153 -6.99 -13.78 -1.08
C TRP A 153 -8.27 -14.03 -0.27
N ARG A 154 -9.44 -13.87 -0.88
CA ARG A 154 -10.72 -14.14 -0.21
C ARG A 154 -10.87 -15.61 0.14
N ASN A 155 -10.65 -16.52 -0.80
CA ASN A 155 -10.78 -17.95 -0.51
C ASN A 155 -9.73 -18.41 0.50
N MET A 156 -8.52 -17.84 0.46
CA MET A 156 -7.45 -18.19 1.37
C MET A 156 -7.71 -17.72 2.79
N PHE A 157 -8.11 -16.46 2.97
CA PHE A 157 -8.48 -15.96 4.29
C PHE A 157 -9.72 -16.67 4.84
N GLN A 158 -10.72 -16.99 4.01
CA GLN A 158 -11.85 -17.81 4.43
C GLN A 158 -11.43 -19.20 4.90
N ALA A 159 -10.47 -19.83 4.21
CA ALA A 159 -9.95 -21.13 4.62
C ALA A 159 -9.13 -21.08 5.92
N LEU A 160 -8.54 -19.92 6.25
CA LEU A 160 -7.90 -19.63 7.54
C LEU A 160 -8.91 -19.29 8.65
N GLY A 161 -10.22 -19.32 8.39
CA GLY A 161 -11.25 -19.00 9.38
C GLY A 161 -11.45 -17.50 9.62
N VAL A 162 -10.90 -16.63 8.75
CA VAL A 162 -11.10 -15.18 8.84
C VAL A 162 -12.56 -14.86 8.61
N SER A 163 -13.14 -14.05 9.49
CA SER A 163 -14.53 -13.62 9.38
C SER A 163 -14.77 -12.84 8.07
N PRO A 164 -16.01 -12.84 7.53
CA PRO A 164 -16.37 -12.00 6.39
C PRO A 164 -16.04 -10.52 6.59
N ASP A 165 -16.15 -10.05 7.84
CA ASP A 165 -15.89 -8.68 8.24
C ASP A 165 -14.38 -8.38 8.21
N GLY A 166 -13.53 -9.27 8.73
CA GLY A 166 -12.06 -9.14 8.62
C GLY A 166 -11.57 -9.14 7.16
N LEU A 167 -12.23 -9.92 6.29
CA LEU A 167 -11.94 -9.91 4.86
C LEU A 167 -12.39 -8.60 4.19
N SER A 168 -13.54 -8.05 4.59
CA SER A 168 -14.02 -6.74 4.13
C SER A 168 -13.04 -5.64 4.52
N LEU A 169 -12.59 -5.64 5.77
CA LEU A 169 -11.59 -4.69 6.29
C LEU A 169 -10.27 -4.77 5.49
N TYR A 170 -9.75 -5.97 5.23
CA TYR A 170 -8.55 -6.15 4.39
C TYR A 170 -8.73 -5.52 2.99
N GLY A 171 -9.89 -5.76 2.36
CA GLY A 171 -10.24 -5.18 1.07
C GLY A 171 -10.28 -3.65 1.10
N ARG A 172 -10.90 -3.07 2.13
CA ARG A 172 -10.97 -1.62 2.33
C ARG A 172 -9.60 -0.99 2.55
N LEU A 173 -8.75 -1.62 3.36
CA LEU A 173 -7.36 -1.17 3.57
C LEU A 173 -6.56 -1.19 2.28
N ARG A 174 -6.69 -2.24 1.47
CA ARG A 174 -6.04 -2.34 0.16
C ARG A 174 -6.49 -1.20 -0.76
N ASP A 175 -7.78 -0.94 -0.81
CA ASP A 175 -8.35 0.10 -1.66
C ASP A 175 -7.91 1.50 -1.18
N LEU A 176 -7.89 1.73 0.13
CA LEU A 176 -7.43 2.98 0.74
C LEU A 176 -5.93 3.22 0.47
N ARG A 177 -5.08 2.20 0.58
CA ARG A 177 -3.66 2.25 0.17
C ARG A 177 -3.53 2.56 -1.31
N ASN A 178 -4.31 1.92 -2.17
CA ASN A 178 -4.27 2.17 -3.61
C ASN A 178 -4.67 3.62 -3.94
N ARG A 179 -5.66 4.17 -3.24
CA ARG A 179 -6.01 5.60 -3.36
C ARG A 179 -4.87 6.51 -2.89
N ALA A 180 -4.21 6.20 -1.77
CA ALA A 180 -3.09 6.98 -1.26
C ALA A 180 -1.86 6.96 -2.20
N VAL A 181 -1.55 5.80 -2.81
CA VAL A 181 -0.34 5.60 -3.63
C VAL A 181 -0.54 5.97 -5.10
N HIS A 182 -1.72 5.73 -5.66
CA HIS A 182 -2.02 5.92 -7.09
C HIS A 182 -3.01 7.06 -7.38
N GLY A 183 -3.62 7.64 -6.34
CA GLY A 183 -4.55 8.74 -6.50
C GLY A 183 -3.86 10.07 -6.83
N ARG A 184 -4.65 11.02 -7.36
CA ARG A 184 -4.31 12.45 -7.48
C ARG A 184 -4.25 13.17 -6.10
N LEU A 185 -4.31 12.41 -5.01
CA LEU A 185 -4.54 12.85 -3.61
C LEU A 185 -3.30 12.60 -2.72
N SER A 186 -2.09 12.48 -3.31
CA SER A 186 -0.87 12.29 -2.52
C SER A 186 -0.63 13.42 -1.50
N ASP A 187 -1.11 14.61 -1.82
CA ASP A 187 -1.02 15.80 -0.97
C ASP A 187 -2.17 15.89 0.07
N ASP A 188 -3.17 14.99 -0.01
CA ASP A 188 -4.35 14.99 0.86
C ASP A 188 -4.24 14.01 2.04
N VAL A 189 -3.21 13.15 2.05
CA VAL A 189 -3.00 12.20 3.15
C VAL A 189 -2.33 12.90 4.33
N GLY A 190 -3.13 13.22 5.35
CA GLY A 190 -2.63 13.81 6.60
C GLY A 190 -1.91 12.79 7.51
N PRO A 191 -0.97 13.24 8.38
CA PRO A 191 -0.30 12.37 9.36
C PRO A 191 -1.25 11.63 10.30
N ALA A 192 -2.37 12.23 10.71
CA ALA A 192 -3.35 11.58 11.58
C ALA A 192 -4.01 10.38 10.86
N ALA A 193 -4.48 10.58 9.64
CA ALA A 193 -5.09 9.51 8.83
C ALA A 193 -4.11 8.37 8.52
N ALA A 194 -2.83 8.69 8.28
CA ALA A 194 -1.80 7.68 8.11
C ALA A 194 -1.58 6.84 9.39
N ARG A 195 -1.67 7.44 10.59
CA ARG A 195 -1.59 6.68 11.85
C ARG A 195 -2.79 5.79 12.06
N ASP A 196 -4.00 6.26 11.74
CA ASP A 196 -5.22 5.47 11.83
C ASP A 196 -5.17 4.27 10.88
N PHE A 197 -4.65 4.47 9.66
CA PHE A 197 -4.37 3.37 8.74
C PHE A 197 -3.37 2.35 9.30
N VAL A 198 -2.25 2.82 9.86
CA VAL A 198 -1.21 1.95 10.44
C VAL A 198 -1.77 1.12 11.60
N GLU A 199 -2.60 1.74 12.44
CA GLU A 199 -3.25 1.07 13.56
C GLU A 199 -4.24 -0.01 13.08
N SER A 200 -5.04 0.32 12.08
CA SER A 200 -5.97 -0.63 11.44
C SER A 200 -5.25 -1.87 10.90
N CYS A 201 -4.09 -1.67 10.25
CA CYS A 201 -3.25 -2.79 9.78
C CYS A 201 -2.71 -3.64 10.93
N LEU A 202 -2.31 -3.04 12.06
CA LEU A 202 -1.81 -3.77 13.22
C LEU A 202 -2.93 -4.60 13.88
N LEU A 203 -4.11 -4.02 14.07
CA LEU A 203 -5.28 -4.70 14.63
C LEU A 203 -5.68 -5.90 13.77
N LEU A 204 -5.79 -5.69 12.45
CA LEU A 204 -6.08 -6.79 11.53
C LEU A 204 -4.98 -7.85 11.52
N ALA A 205 -3.70 -7.48 11.56
CA ALA A 205 -2.61 -8.45 11.61
C ALA A 205 -2.66 -9.34 12.86
N ARG A 206 -3.02 -8.77 14.01
CA ARG A 206 -3.22 -9.50 15.28
C ARG A 206 -4.43 -10.43 15.21
N GLU A 207 -5.52 -9.97 14.62
CA GLU A 207 -6.72 -10.80 14.42
C GLU A 207 -6.39 -12.01 13.53
N LEU A 208 -5.71 -11.78 12.41
CA LEU A 208 -5.30 -12.86 11.51
C LEU A 208 -4.40 -13.89 12.19
N GLU A 209 -3.46 -13.45 13.04
CA GLU A 209 -2.58 -14.34 13.80
C GLU A 209 -3.31 -15.13 14.88
N GLN A 210 -4.36 -14.57 15.51
CA GLN A 210 -5.16 -15.28 16.50
C GLN A 210 -6.04 -16.37 15.87
N LEU A 211 -6.51 -16.15 14.65
CA LEU A 211 -7.39 -17.08 13.93
C LEU A 211 -6.63 -18.23 13.24
N ALA A 212 -5.33 -18.05 12.96
CA ALA A 212 -4.49 -19.03 12.28
C ALA A 212 -3.46 -19.67 13.24
N PRO A 213 -3.77 -20.83 13.86
CA PRO A 213 -2.91 -21.51 14.85
C PRO A 213 -1.54 -22.01 14.31
#